data_AF-A0A1V9XNM1-F1
#
_entry.id   AF-A0A1V9XNM1-F1
#
_cell.length_a   1.000
_cell.length_b   1.000
_cell.length_c   1.000
_cell.angle_alpha   90.00
_cell.angle_beta   90.00
_cell.angle_gamma   90.00
#
_symmetry.space_group_name_H-M   'P 1'
#
loop_
_entity.id
_entity.type
_entity.pdbx_description
1 polymer ?
#
loop_
_entity_poly.entity_id
_entity_poly.type
_entity_poly.pdbx_seq_one_letter_code
_entity_poly.pdbx_strand_id
1 'polypeptide(L)'
;MNRKSAGFASRKSLKPRESQATSLVGQAPTSGKRGVGNRSVLDVTRSSASGSRQSLYAQLNQKDPRVLNDEFVKESFNRIRQFLSQKALSSDAVPNTSKLTLRQFENMFTLLFRLIEPTYNAPNGNNWMEYEVPVLMESLGYPCKVTKSMMQTVSSKPGPVVGILDYLLDMAAGMDCDPAEACRLLQNSEAPLQVETEELARASFPKGQTPQLKEQVLEMASRFKGVMDEQAIVAELECVRRAKQEAESELQLLTEQQAEKDSAEAECLQLAEYLDQMRGRQDRKQQEFEQVLEQKAEVIQRLSDVDTLIRETKALVEGQPISVEEIRSMRNQIADIEAEEDALANSLRSTETELETTQASVRVAEAELSASCVEVVQMLTNAGQFSVRDVDREKLAKISKDADEMAELLSEVTAVYDALAKKIAEARIAQEEQLFELDQRKTQLQRSVDYSKQDTDALQEK
;
A
#
# COMPACT_ATOMS: atom_id res chain seq x y z
N MET A 1 2.46 -53.66 -26.53
CA MET A 1 3.65 -52.99 -25.98
C MET A 1 3.21 -52.10 -24.83
N ASN A 2 3.75 -52.38 -23.64
CA ASN A 2 3.56 -51.62 -22.40
C ASN A 2 4.19 -50.23 -22.52
N ARG A 3 3.54 -49.21 -21.95
CA ARG A 3 4.24 -48.21 -21.11
C ARG A 3 3.28 -47.59 -20.08
N LYS A 4 3.56 -47.92 -18.83
CA LYS A 4 3.10 -47.30 -17.59
C LYS A 4 3.99 -46.10 -17.28
N SER A 5 3.41 -45.04 -16.71
CA SER A 5 3.98 -44.17 -15.65
C SER A 5 2.90 -43.12 -15.33
N ALA A 6 2.22 -43.19 -14.17
CA ALA A 6 2.63 -42.66 -12.86
C ALA A 6 2.88 -41.14 -12.91
N GLY A 7 2.30 -40.27 -12.09
CA GLY A 7 1.36 -40.39 -10.97
C GLY A 7 1.24 -38.97 -10.38
N PHE A 8 0.06 -38.58 -9.90
CA PHE A 8 -0.09 -37.35 -9.11
C PHE A 8 -0.96 -37.64 -7.89
N ALA A 9 -0.31 -37.53 -6.74
CA ALA A 9 -0.90 -37.64 -5.43
C ALA A 9 -1.42 -36.27 -4.95
N SER A 10 -2.59 -36.32 -4.32
CA SER A 10 -2.98 -35.58 -3.11
C SER A 10 -2.87 -34.06 -3.10
N ARG A 11 -4.00 -33.37 -3.31
CA ARG A 11 -4.31 -32.13 -2.61
C ARG A 11 -5.50 -32.31 -1.68
N LYS A 12 -5.26 -31.94 -0.42
CA LYS A 12 -6.15 -32.11 0.73
C LYS A 12 -7.30 -31.11 0.66
N SER A 13 -8.49 -31.64 0.93
CA SER A 13 -9.73 -30.94 1.23
C SER A 13 -9.60 -30.12 2.52
N LEU A 14 -9.92 -28.83 2.44
CA LEU A 14 -10.23 -27.97 3.59
C LEU A 14 -11.76 -27.86 3.68
N LYS A 15 -12.32 -28.37 4.78
CA LYS A 15 -13.72 -28.22 5.14
C LYS A 15 -13.95 -26.88 5.86
N PRO A 16 -15.16 -26.28 5.76
CA PRO A 16 -15.52 -25.08 6.49
C PRO A 16 -15.84 -25.41 7.96
N ARG A 17 -15.44 -24.50 8.86
CA ARG A 17 -15.68 -24.57 10.30
C ARG A 17 -17.00 -23.89 10.63
N GLU A 18 -18.00 -24.69 10.96
CA GLU A 18 -19.30 -24.23 11.45
C GLU A 18 -19.23 -23.78 12.92
N SER A 19 -20.09 -22.81 13.19
CA SER A 19 -20.48 -22.20 14.45
C SER A 19 -21.12 -23.21 15.40
N GLN A 20 -20.76 -23.17 16.69
CA GLN A 20 -21.66 -23.60 17.76
C GLN A 20 -21.63 -22.62 18.92
N ALA A 21 -22.78 -22.01 19.14
CA ALA A 21 -23.17 -21.35 20.37
C ALA A 21 -23.61 -22.41 21.39
N THR A 22 -23.26 -22.19 22.65
CA THR A 22 -23.92 -22.82 23.79
C THR A 22 -24.16 -21.76 24.86
N SER A 23 -25.42 -21.34 24.95
CA SER A 23 -26.02 -20.76 26.14
C SER A 23 -26.28 -21.83 27.18
N LEU A 24 -26.10 -21.49 28.46
CA LEU A 24 -26.76 -21.94 29.69
C LEU A 24 -25.90 -21.39 30.85
N VAL A 25 -26.34 -20.89 31.99
CA VAL A 25 -27.61 -20.45 32.57
C VAL A 25 -27.22 -19.90 33.96
N GLY A 26 -27.89 -18.85 34.44
CA GLY A 26 -28.12 -18.67 35.88
C GLY A 26 -27.03 -17.96 36.70
N GLN A 27 -27.16 -16.64 36.89
CA GLN A 27 -27.54 -16.05 38.19
C GLN A 27 -27.43 -14.51 38.13
N ALA A 28 -28.59 -13.86 38.17
CA ALA A 28 -28.82 -12.56 38.79
C ALA A 28 -29.58 -12.83 40.12
N PRO A 29 -29.73 -11.91 41.10
CA PRO A 29 -29.81 -10.45 40.98
C PRO A 29 -29.06 -9.69 42.14
N THR A 30 -28.93 -8.37 42.23
CA THR A 30 -29.96 -7.32 42.30
C THR A 30 -29.28 -5.92 42.36
N SER A 31 -29.97 -4.92 41.80
CA SER A 31 -30.19 -3.55 42.33
C SER A 31 -28.98 -2.65 42.68
N GLY A 32 -28.80 -1.46 42.11
CA GLY A 32 -29.67 -0.71 41.20
C GLY A 32 -29.32 0.79 41.12
N LYS A 33 -30.12 1.46 40.28
CA LYS A 33 -30.46 2.89 40.27
C LYS A 33 -29.54 3.90 39.55
N ARG A 34 -30.10 4.32 38.40
CA ARG A 34 -30.18 5.68 37.81
C ARG A 34 -28.89 6.23 37.19
N GLY A 35 -28.91 6.83 36.00
CA GLY A 35 -30.00 7.16 35.10
C GLY A 35 -29.47 7.91 33.88
N VAL A 36 -30.09 7.61 32.73
CA VAL A 36 -30.53 8.48 31.63
C VAL A 36 -29.75 9.76 31.36
N GLY A 37 -29.23 9.89 30.12
CA GLY A 37 -28.78 11.17 29.58
C GLY A 37 -28.15 11.06 28.20
N ASN A 38 -29.00 10.97 27.17
CA ASN A 38 -28.67 11.09 25.75
C ASN A 38 -27.65 12.19 25.43
N ARG A 39 -26.68 11.92 24.55
CA ARG A 39 -26.40 12.77 23.38
C ARG A 39 -25.54 12.06 22.34
N SER A 40 -25.97 12.25 21.11
CA SER A 40 -25.56 11.65 19.86
C SER A 40 -24.42 12.43 19.19
N VAL A 41 -23.64 11.72 18.37
CA VAL A 41 -23.30 12.06 16.96
C VAL A 41 -22.38 13.27 16.69
N LEU A 42 -21.23 12.93 16.08
CA LEU A 42 -20.46 13.56 14.98
C LEU A 42 -19.94 15.00 15.07
N ASP A 43 -18.71 15.11 14.56
CA ASP A 43 -18.09 16.24 13.84
C ASP A 43 -17.97 17.61 14.51
N VAL A 44 -16.72 17.99 14.82
CA VAL A 44 -16.12 19.24 14.30
C VAL A 44 -14.61 19.00 14.09
N THR A 45 -14.22 19.00 12.83
CA THR A 45 -12.86 19.20 12.34
C THR A 45 -12.45 20.68 12.45
N ARG A 46 -11.13 20.92 12.52
CA ARG A 46 -10.41 22.19 12.25
C ARG A 46 -10.55 23.36 13.25
N SER A 47 -9.42 23.73 13.84
CA SER A 47 -8.88 25.11 13.88
C SER A 47 -7.44 25.01 14.39
N SER A 48 -6.42 25.02 13.52
CA SER A 48 -5.71 26.19 12.99
C SER A 48 -5.01 27.05 14.05
N ALA A 49 -3.72 27.25 13.81
CA ALA A 49 -2.81 28.17 14.47
C ALA A 49 -3.46 29.49 14.90
N SER A 50 -3.21 29.89 16.14
CA SER A 50 -3.19 31.30 16.55
C SER A 50 -2.32 31.42 17.79
N GLY A 51 -1.28 32.23 17.67
CA GLY A 51 -0.35 32.51 18.75
C GLY A 51 -0.93 33.43 19.82
N SER A 52 -0.21 33.46 20.93
CA SER A 52 -0.13 34.58 21.87
C SER A 52 -1.37 34.83 22.74
N ARG A 53 -1.34 34.22 23.93
CA ARG A 53 -1.47 34.84 25.28
C ARG A 53 -1.84 33.75 26.29
N GLN A 54 -0.82 33.08 26.84
CA GLN A 54 -1.02 32.17 27.97
C GLN A 54 -1.39 32.99 29.22
N SER A 55 -2.62 32.82 29.69
CA SER A 55 -3.10 33.34 30.95
C SER A 55 -2.39 32.64 32.11
N LEU A 56 -1.73 33.41 32.98
CA LEU A 56 -1.08 32.93 34.22
C LEU A 56 -2.07 32.21 35.17
N TYR A 57 -3.38 32.36 34.97
CA TYR A 57 -4.41 31.65 35.74
C TYR A 57 -4.71 30.22 35.23
N ALA A 58 -4.29 29.87 34.01
CA ALA A 58 -4.52 28.54 33.43
C ALA A 58 -3.48 27.49 33.86
N GLN A 59 -2.35 27.90 34.45
CA GLN A 59 -1.25 27.01 34.84
C GLN A 59 -1.57 26.19 36.10
N LEU A 60 -2.42 26.67 37.00
CA LEU A 60 -2.70 26.00 38.28
C LEU A 60 -3.53 24.71 38.17
N ASN A 61 -4.15 24.45 37.02
CA ASN A 61 -4.96 23.25 36.76
C ASN A 61 -4.54 22.52 35.47
N GLN A 62 -3.30 22.72 34.99
CA GLN A 62 -2.79 21.90 33.90
C GLN A 62 -2.66 20.45 34.37
N LYS A 63 -3.37 19.54 33.70
CA LYS A 63 -3.15 18.11 33.83
C LYS A 63 -1.78 17.82 33.22
N ASP A 64 -0.98 17.00 33.91
CA ASP A 64 0.29 16.51 33.38
C ASP A 64 0.06 15.94 31.97
N PRO A 65 0.73 16.46 30.92
CA PRO A 65 0.55 15.97 29.56
C PRO A 65 1.09 14.55 29.36
N ARG A 66 1.91 14.04 30.30
CA ARG A 66 2.50 12.70 30.22
C ARG A 66 1.45 11.62 30.51
N VAL A 67 1.50 10.54 29.74
CA VAL A 67 0.68 9.34 29.98
C VAL A 67 1.39 8.49 31.03
N LEU A 68 1.02 8.68 32.30
CA LEU A 68 1.65 8.04 33.47
C LEU A 68 1.22 6.58 33.68
N ASN A 69 1.35 5.74 32.66
CA ASN A 69 1.04 4.30 32.69
C ASN A 69 2.27 3.47 33.14
N ASP A 70 2.12 2.14 33.24
CA ASP A 70 3.21 1.24 33.64
C ASP A 70 4.38 1.19 32.62
N GLU A 71 4.13 1.54 31.35
CA GLU A 71 5.15 1.61 30.31
C GLU A 71 6.05 2.82 30.52
N PHE A 72 5.44 4.01 30.77
CA PHE A 72 6.16 5.22 31.15
C PHE A 72 7.06 4.99 32.37
N VAL A 73 6.55 4.30 33.39
CA VAL A 73 7.35 3.99 34.59
C VAL A 73 8.60 3.16 34.25
N LYS A 74 8.48 2.15 33.39
CA LYS A 74 9.61 1.32 32.97
C LYS A 74 10.61 2.12 32.12
N GLU A 75 10.10 2.96 31.23
CA GLU A 75 10.91 3.81 30.36
C GLU A 75 11.71 4.84 31.18
N SER A 76 11.06 5.57 32.09
CA SER A 76 11.74 6.50 32.99
C SER A 76 12.79 5.80 33.87
N PHE A 77 12.52 4.60 34.40
CA PHE A 77 13.55 3.84 35.12
C PHE A 77 14.73 3.45 34.24
N ASN A 78 14.51 3.08 32.97
CA ASN A 78 15.60 2.81 32.04
C ASN A 78 16.42 4.09 31.76
N ARG A 79 15.77 5.24 31.55
CA ARG A 79 16.42 6.55 31.37
C ARG A 79 17.29 6.91 32.57
N ILE A 80 16.75 6.78 33.78
CA ILE A 80 17.50 7.03 35.02
C ILE A 80 18.69 6.08 35.12
N ARG A 81 18.54 4.76 34.88
CA ARG A 81 19.67 3.81 34.92
C ARG A 81 20.77 4.17 33.94
N GLN A 82 20.41 4.56 32.72
CA GLN A 82 21.36 4.95 31.69
C GLN A 82 22.15 6.20 32.13
N PHE A 83 21.46 7.22 32.63
CA PHE A 83 22.10 8.45 33.10
C PHE A 83 23.03 8.23 34.30
N LEU A 84 22.61 7.45 35.30
CA LEU A 84 23.46 7.11 36.44
C LEU A 84 24.70 6.32 36.02
N SER A 85 24.56 5.40 35.05
CA SER A 85 25.69 4.65 34.49
C SER A 85 26.67 5.57 33.76
N GLN A 86 26.18 6.55 33.01
CA GLN A 86 27.02 7.56 32.33
C GLN A 86 27.79 8.44 33.33
N LYS A 87 27.19 8.74 34.48
CA LYS A 87 27.82 9.53 35.56
C LYS A 87 28.68 8.68 36.52
N ALA A 88 28.89 7.40 36.22
CA ALA A 88 29.61 6.44 37.06
C ALA A 88 29.06 6.33 38.50
N LEU A 89 27.75 6.54 38.68
CA LEU A 89 27.04 6.38 39.94
C LEU A 89 26.35 5.01 40.00
N SER A 90 26.17 4.45 41.20
CA SER A 90 25.51 3.14 41.36
C SER A 90 24.06 3.22 40.88
N SER A 91 23.72 2.36 39.92
CA SER A 91 22.37 2.19 39.38
C SER A 91 21.51 1.20 40.18
N ASP A 92 22.07 0.60 41.25
CA ASP A 92 21.42 -0.41 42.08
C ASP A 92 20.19 0.13 42.85
N ALA A 93 20.09 1.45 42.99
CA ALA A 93 18.95 2.12 43.60
C ALA A 93 17.69 2.11 42.72
N VAL A 94 17.82 1.86 41.41
CA VAL A 94 16.71 1.90 40.46
C VAL A 94 16.06 0.52 40.31
N PRO A 95 14.73 0.38 40.50
CA PRO A 95 14.06 -0.91 40.35
C PRO A 95 14.14 -1.48 38.93
N ASN A 96 14.21 -2.82 38.82
CA ASN A 96 14.06 -3.56 37.56
C ASN A 96 12.60 -3.85 37.20
N THR A 97 11.65 -3.47 38.07
CA THR A 97 10.21 -3.69 37.89
C THR A 97 9.49 -2.34 37.86
N SER A 98 8.23 -2.30 37.40
CA SER A 98 7.40 -1.08 37.47
C SER A 98 6.95 -0.74 38.90
N LYS A 99 7.30 -1.56 39.90
CA LYS A 99 6.98 -1.29 41.31
C LYS A 99 8.06 -0.43 41.94
N LEU A 100 7.63 0.58 42.69
CA LEU A 100 8.51 1.50 43.41
C LEU A 100 8.23 1.43 44.91
N THR A 101 9.24 1.03 45.70
CA THR A 101 9.13 1.15 47.16
C THR A 101 9.44 2.58 47.59
N LEU A 102 8.89 3.00 48.73
CA LEU A 102 9.15 4.33 49.29
C LEU A 102 10.65 4.59 49.51
N ARG A 103 11.39 3.59 49.99
CA ARG A 103 12.85 3.67 50.19
C ARG A 103 13.64 3.80 48.89
N GLN A 104 13.19 3.13 47.82
CA GLN A 104 13.82 3.28 46.50
C GLN A 104 13.55 4.65 45.91
N PHE A 105 12.33 5.18 46.08
CA PHE A 105 12.01 6.55 45.70
C PHE A 105 12.89 7.56 46.44
N GLU A 106 13.00 7.42 47.77
CA GLU A 106 13.83 8.29 48.62
C GLU A 106 15.29 8.34 48.16
N ASN A 107 15.88 7.17 47.91
CA ASN A 107 17.26 7.05 47.43
C ASN A 107 17.44 7.71 46.07
N MET A 108 16.54 7.45 45.12
CA MET A 108 16.62 8.03 43.77
C MET A 108 16.39 9.54 43.79
N PHE A 109 15.40 10.03 44.54
CA PHE A 109 15.10 11.45 44.68
C PHE A 109 16.30 12.20 45.27
N THR A 110 16.85 11.71 46.39
CA THR A 110 18.00 12.34 47.05
C THR A 110 19.23 12.35 46.16
N LEU A 111 19.45 11.25 45.42
CA LEU A 111 20.58 11.14 44.51
C LEU A 111 20.47 12.12 43.34
N LEU A 112 19.32 12.18 42.66
CA LEU A 112 19.10 13.09 41.54
C LEU A 112 19.10 14.56 42.00
N PHE A 113 18.47 14.85 43.13
CA PHE A 113 18.43 16.22 43.64
C PHE A 113 19.80 16.75 44.04
N ARG A 114 20.70 15.90 44.56
CA ARG A 114 22.09 16.28 44.86
C ARG A 114 22.93 16.62 43.62
N LEU A 115 22.54 16.17 42.44
CA LEU A 115 23.18 16.59 41.19
C LEU A 115 22.79 18.02 40.80
N ILE A 116 21.64 18.49 41.27
CA ILE A 116 21.15 19.85 41.06
C ILE A 116 21.66 20.77 42.18
N GLU A 117 21.54 20.33 43.43
CA GLU A 117 21.98 21.05 44.62
C GLU A 117 22.94 20.18 45.47
N PRO A 118 24.27 20.32 45.28
CA PRO A 118 25.28 19.49 45.95
C PRO A 118 25.27 19.57 47.48
N THR A 119 24.73 20.66 48.04
CA THR A 119 24.62 20.89 49.49
C THR A 119 23.39 20.26 50.13
N TYR A 120 22.50 19.65 49.33
CA TYR A 120 21.25 19.08 49.84
C TYR A 120 21.48 17.84 50.71
N ASN A 121 20.85 17.85 51.88
CA ASN A 121 20.82 16.72 52.82
C ASN A 121 19.39 16.43 53.22
N ALA A 122 18.89 15.25 52.84
CA ALA A 122 17.57 14.78 53.23
C ALA A 122 17.44 14.74 54.77
N PRO A 123 16.35 15.30 55.34
CA PRO A 123 16.06 15.22 56.77
C PRO A 123 15.84 13.79 57.25
N ASN A 124 16.22 13.53 58.50
CA ASN A 124 16.04 12.23 59.12
C ASN A 124 14.60 12.08 59.67
N GLY A 125 13.83 11.09 59.19
CA GLY A 125 12.53 10.70 59.77
C GLY A 125 11.62 9.94 58.80
N ASN A 126 10.67 9.15 59.29
CA ASN A 126 9.85 8.28 58.41
C ASN A 126 8.88 9.01 57.46
N ASN A 127 8.64 10.32 57.65
CA ASN A 127 7.60 11.07 56.91
C ASN A 127 8.10 12.38 56.27
N TRP A 128 9.42 12.62 56.18
CA TRP A 128 9.95 13.88 55.66
C TRP A 128 9.51 14.14 54.20
N MET A 129 9.47 13.08 53.39
CA MET A 129 9.08 13.13 51.98
C MET A 129 7.69 13.72 51.74
N GLU A 130 6.75 13.49 52.67
CA GLU A 130 5.38 13.99 52.55
C GLU A 130 5.26 15.52 52.62
N TYR A 131 6.24 16.17 53.26
CA TYR A 131 6.24 17.60 53.52
C TYR A 131 7.27 18.35 52.69
N GLU A 132 8.42 17.75 52.45
CA GLU A 132 9.54 18.43 51.80
C GLU A 132 9.55 18.27 50.28
N VAL A 133 9.23 17.08 49.76
CA VAL A 133 9.19 16.86 48.30
C VAL A 133 8.23 17.84 47.60
N PRO A 134 7.00 18.12 48.12
CA PRO A 134 6.15 19.14 47.52
C PRO A 134 6.77 20.53 47.47
N VAL A 135 7.46 20.94 48.54
CA VAL A 135 8.10 22.26 48.65
C VAL A 135 9.28 22.37 47.69
N LEU A 136 10.14 21.34 47.63
CA LEU A 136 11.29 21.31 46.73
C LEU A 136 10.87 21.35 45.27
N MET A 137 9.86 20.55 44.89
CA MET A 137 9.36 20.54 43.51
C MET A 137 8.68 21.87 43.13
N GLU A 138 7.99 22.52 44.08
CA GLU A 138 7.44 23.87 43.87
C GLU A 138 8.56 24.91 43.67
N SER A 139 9.64 24.84 44.46
CA SER A 139 10.80 25.75 44.30
C SER A 139 11.55 25.54 42.98
N LEU A 140 11.57 24.31 42.46
CA LEU A 140 12.17 23.99 41.16
C LEU A 140 11.26 24.35 39.98
N GLY A 141 10.05 24.84 40.23
CA GLY A 141 9.10 25.21 39.17
C GLY A 141 8.47 24.00 38.48
N TYR A 142 8.31 22.88 39.18
CA TYR A 142 7.65 21.69 38.63
C TYR A 142 6.22 22.03 38.17
N PRO A 143 5.85 21.69 36.92
CA PRO A 143 4.61 22.20 36.31
C PRO A 143 3.32 21.65 36.92
N CYS A 144 3.38 20.57 37.71
CA CYS A 144 2.20 19.91 38.29
C CYS A 144 2.22 20.01 39.83
N LYS A 145 1.06 20.28 40.45
CA LYS A 145 0.98 20.37 41.91
C LYS A 145 1.28 19.02 42.59
N VAL A 146 2.37 18.96 43.35
CA VAL A 146 2.73 17.80 44.18
C VAL A 146 1.93 17.86 45.48
N THR A 147 1.20 16.80 45.81
CA THR A 147 0.38 16.73 47.04
C THR A 147 0.92 15.68 48.00
N LYS A 148 0.67 15.90 49.30
CA LYS A 148 1.01 14.95 50.36
C LYS A 148 0.51 13.53 50.09
N SER A 149 -0.74 13.39 49.63
CA SER A 149 -1.34 12.09 49.29
C SER A 149 -0.58 11.35 48.18
N MET A 150 0.07 12.08 47.26
CA MET A 150 0.85 11.47 46.18
C MET A 150 2.08 10.74 46.72
N MET A 151 2.74 11.32 47.74
CA MET A 151 3.88 10.70 48.44
C MET A 151 3.46 9.50 49.29
N GLN A 152 2.22 9.47 49.77
CA GLN A 152 1.67 8.30 50.49
C GLN A 152 1.34 7.13 49.56
N THR A 153 1.16 7.38 48.26
CA THR A 153 0.77 6.37 47.27
C THR A 153 1.92 5.89 46.38
N VAL A 154 3.19 6.19 46.73
CA VAL A 154 4.39 5.83 45.94
C VAL A 154 4.38 4.36 45.51
N SER A 155 4.02 3.44 46.41
CA SER A 155 4.03 2.00 46.14
C SER A 155 2.76 1.46 45.49
N SER A 156 1.64 2.18 45.58
CA SER A 156 0.36 1.74 45.00
C SER A 156 0.09 2.36 43.63
N LYS A 157 0.59 3.57 43.37
CA LYS A 157 0.47 4.32 42.10
C LYS A 157 1.80 5.04 41.80
N PRO A 158 2.80 4.32 41.27
CA PRO A 158 4.14 4.88 41.06
C PRO A 158 4.19 5.95 39.97
N GLY A 159 3.31 5.93 38.97
CA GLY A 159 3.34 6.84 37.79
C GLY A 159 3.57 8.33 38.12
N PRO A 160 2.71 8.99 38.92
CA PRO A 160 2.89 10.41 39.26
C PRO A 160 4.18 10.74 40.01
N VAL A 161 4.69 9.79 40.80
CA VAL A 161 5.92 9.93 41.57
C VAL A 161 7.14 9.71 40.68
N VAL A 162 7.05 8.78 39.74
CA VAL A 162 8.10 8.57 38.73
C VAL A 162 8.16 9.75 37.77
N GLY A 163 7.05 10.42 37.48
CA GLY A 163 7.04 11.69 36.75
C GLY A 163 7.83 12.82 37.44
N ILE A 164 7.92 12.80 38.78
CA ILE A 164 8.80 13.71 39.53
C ILE A 164 10.28 13.33 39.30
N LEU A 165 10.62 12.04 39.40
CA LEU A 165 12.00 11.59 39.18
C LEU A 165 12.48 11.84 37.75
N ASP A 166 11.61 11.64 36.76
CA ASP A 166 11.87 11.88 35.34
C ASP A 166 12.13 13.38 35.07
N TYR A 167 11.39 14.26 35.73
CA TYR A 167 11.64 15.70 35.65
C TYR A 167 12.96 16.11 36.33
N LEU A 168 13.26 15.55 37.50
CA LEU A 168 14.54 15.80 38.19
C LEU A 168 15.71 15.29 37.37
N LEU A 169 15.54 14.18 36.63
CA LEU A 169 16.53 13.68 35.69
C LEU A 169 16.80 14.70 34.58
N ASP A 170 15.76 15.26 33.97
CA ASP A 170 15.90 16.28 32.91
C ASP A 170 16.61 17.54 33.46
N MET A 171 16.27 17.97 34.68
CA MET A 171 16.94 19.09 35.34
C MET A 171 18.41 18.78 35.65
N ALA A 172 18.72 17.60 36.17
CA ALA A 172 20.10 17.18 36.45
C ALA A 172 20.94 17.09 35.17
N ALA A 173 20.37 16.54 34.09
CA ALA A 173 21.02 16.50 32.78
C ALA A 173 21.24 17.92 32.22
N GLY A 174 20.28 18.83 32.41
CA GLY A 174 20.38 20.22 32.00
C GLY A 174 21.45 21.03 32.77
N MET A 175 21.71 20.70 34.03
CA MET A 175 22.77 21.33 34.84
C MET A 175 24.19 20.99 34.34
N ASP A 176 24.35 19.86 33.65
CA ASP A 176 25.61 19.42 33.07
C ASP A 176 25.85 19.96 31.64
N CYS A 177 24.83 20.54 31.01
CA CYS A 177 24.98 21.22 29.74
C CYS A 177 25.60 22.61 29.94
N ASP A 178 26.61 22.97 29.12
CA ASP A 178 27.09 24.35 29.04
C ASP A 178 25.86 25.27 28.80
N PRO A 179 25.67 26.35 29.58
CA PRO A 179 24.57 27.29 29.38
C PRO A 179 24.43 27.75 27.92
N ALA A 180 25.55 27.83 27.19
CA ALA A 180 25.57 28.14 25.77
C ALA A 180 24.96 27.03 24.89
N GLU A 181 25.22 25.76 25.22
CA GLU A 181 24.74 24.60 24.50
C GLU A 181 23.26 24.28 24.83
N ALA A 182 22.85 24.48 26.08
CA ALA A 182 21.44 24.37 26.49
C ALA A 182 20.57 25.43 25.80
N CYS A 183 21.04 26.69 25.71
CA CYS A 183 20.35 27.73 24.95
C CYS A 183 20.29 27.40 23.44
N ARG A 184 21.34 26.80 22.87
CA ARG A 184 21.35 26.35 21.47
C ARG A 184 20.32 25.24 21.21
N LEU A 185 20.23 24.25 22.09
CA LEU A 185 19.31 23.12 21.96
C LEU A 185 17.84 23.50 22.19
N LEU A 186 17.58 24.50 23.04
CA LEU A 186 16.23 25.02 23.30
C LEU A 186 15.75 26.00 22.21
N GLN A 187 16.65 26.56 21.41
CA GLN A 187 16.32 27.45 20.28
C GLN A 187 16.13 26.65 18.98
N ASN A 188 14.99 25.96 18.87
CA ASN A 188 14.46 25.52 17.58
C ASN A 188 13.92 26.72 16.79
N SER A 189 14.80 27.58 16.28
CA SER A 189 14.57 28.42 15.09
C SER A 189 15.89 29.03 14.65
N GLU A 190 16.22 28.87 13.37
CA GLU A 190 17.32 29.50 12.65
C GLU A 190 17.36 31.02 12.89
N ALA A 191 18.13 31.46 13.88
CA ALA A 191 18.53 32.86 14.02
C ALA A 191 20.04 32.90 14.28
N PRO A 192 20.83 33.60 13.46
CA PRO A 192 22.26 33.72 13.71
C PRO A 192 22.47 34.62 14.93
N LEU A 193 23.07 34.06 15.98
CA LEU A 193 23.61 34.83 17.10
C LEU A 193 24.81 35.64 16.61
N GLN A 194 24.54 36.84 16.12
CA GLN A 194 25.52 37.90 16.01
C GLN A 194 25.70 38.49 17.42
N VAL A 195 26.55 37.85 18.23
CA VAL A 195 27.03 38.44 19.48
C VAL A 195 28.51 38.75 19.30
N GLU A 196 28.76 40.04 19.10
CA GLU A 196 30.07 40.69 19.11
C GLU A 196 30.71 40.55 20.51
N THR A 197 31.31 39.41 20.78
CA THR A 197 32.20 39.21 21.94
C THR A 197 33.44 40.10 21.88
N GLU A 198 33.78 40.64 20.70
CA GLU A 198 34.90 41.57 20.51
C GLU A 198 34.58 43.00 20.97
N GLU A 199 33.32 43.44 20.91
CA GLU A 199 32.93 44.79 21.36
C GLU A 199 32.83 44.89 22.90
N LEU A 200 32.40 43.82 23.58
CA LEU A 200 32.43 43.76 25.05
C LEU A 200 33.87 43.78 25.61
N ALA A 201 34.82 43.17 24.91
CA ALA A 201 36.24 43.19 25.29
C ALA A 201 36.84 44.60 25.12
N ARG A 202 36.40 45.37 24.10
CA ARG A 202 36.86 46.75 23.86
C ARG A 202 36.19 47.77 24.79
N ALA A 203 34.96 47.53 25.22
CA ALA A 203 34.25 48.41 26.15
C ALA A 203 34.77 48.33 27.60
N SER A 204 35.50 47.27 27.96
CA SER A 204 35.95 47.00 29.32
C SER A 204 37.26 47.71 29.75
N PHE A 205 37.90 48.48 28.85
CA PHE A 205 39.11 49.24 29.18
C PHE A 205 38.86 50.76 29.10
N PRO A 206 38.47 51.42 30.21
CA PRO A 206 38.50 52.87 30.26
C PRO A 206 39.96 53.36 30.15
N LYS A 207 40.20 54.31 29.25
CA LYS A 207 41.48 54.99 29.06
C LYS A 207 41.93 55.65 30.37
N GLY A 208 42.96 55.08 30.99
CA GLY A 208 43.63 55.63 32.16
C GLY A 208 43.84 54.61 33.26
N GLN A 209 44.76 53.67 33.07
CA GLN A 209 45.21 52.78 34.16
C GLN A 209 46.73 52.77 34.27
N THR A 210 47.14 52.71 35.53
CA THR A 210 48.49 52.84 36.07
C THR A 210 49.45 51.78 35.53
N PRO A 211 50.77 52.06 35.50
CA PRO A 211 51.78 51.12 35.00
C PRO A 211 51.75 49.74 35.68
N GLN A 212 51.23 49.65 36.91
CA GLN A 212 51.09 48.41 37.67
C GLN A 212 50.00 47.47 37.13
N LEU A 213 48.92 47.99 36.55
CA LEU A 213 47.89 47.11 35.94
C LEU A 213 48.35 46.61 34.58
N LYS A 214 49.14 47.42 33.85
CA LYS A 214 49.80 46.99 32.62
C LYS A 214 50.79 45.86 32.88
N GLU A 215 51.53 45.94 33.99
CA GLU A 215 52.47 44.92 34.43
C GLU A 215 51.77 43.65 34.93
N GLN A 216 50.67 43.76 35.69
CA GLN A 216 49.84 42.61 36.08
C GLN A 216 49.12 41.95 34.89
N VAL A 217 48.68 42.72 33.89
CA VAL A 217 48.09 42.17 32.66
C VAL A 217 49.16 41.54 31.78
N LEU A 218 50.39 42.09 31.72
CA LEU A 218 51.53 41.43 31.08
C LEU A 218 52.00 40.19 31.84
N GLU A 219 51.94 40.18 33.17
CA GLU A 219 52.24 39.03 34.02
C GLU A 219 51.17 37.94 33.88
N MET A 220 49.87 38.31 33.82
CA MET A 220 48.80 37.36 33.51
C MET A 220 48.87 36.88 32.07
N ALA A 221 49.14 37.75 31.11
CA ALA A 221 49.31 37.37 29.71
C ALA A 221 50.57 36.50 29.49
N SER A 222 51.60 36.64 30.34
CA SER A 222 52.78 35.75 30.34
C SER A 222 52.58 34.46 31.12
N ARG A 223 51.72 34.43 32.15
CA ARG A 223 51.26 33.20 32.82
C ARG A 223 50.26 32.39 31.98
N PHE A 224 49.42 33.06 31.19
CA PHE A 224 48.56 32.47 30.17
C PHE A 224 49.25 32.35 28.80
N LYS A 225 50.54 32.73 28.70
CA LYS A 225 51.44 32.32 27.62
C LYS A 225 51.86 30.88 27.83
N GLY A 226 50.87 29.99 27.99
CA GLY A 226 50.92 28.70 27.32
C GLY A 226 50.88 28.97 25.82
N VAL A 227 51.96 29.56 25.30
CA VAL A 227 52.34 29.30 23.91
C VAL A 227 52.52 27.80 23.92
N MET A 228 51.53 27.10 23.40
CA MET A 228 51.79 25.77 22.87
C MET A 228 53.07 25.93 22.05
N ASP A 229 54.13 25.23 22.45
CA ASP A 229 55.37 25.20 21.67
C ASP A 229 55.01 25.01 20.19
N GLU A 230 55.77 25.58 19.26
CA GLU A 230 55.46 25.49 17.82
C GLU A 230 55.17 24.03 17.38
N GLN A 231 55.85 23.07 18.02
CA GLN A 231 55.61 21.63 17.87
C GLN A 231 54.23 21.18 18.36
N ALA A 232 53.73 21.74 19.45
CA ALA A 232 52.42 21.43 20.00
C ALA A 232 51.29 22.04 19.13
N ILE A 233 51.50 23.23 18.53
CA ILE A 233 50.56 23.79 17.53
C ILE A 233 50.50 22.89 16.29
N VAL A 234 51.64 22.39 15.82
CA VAL A 234 51.70 21.44 14.70
C VAL A 234 50.98 20.14 15.04
N ALA A 235 51.17 19.61 16.25
CA ALA A 235 50.48 18.41 16.72
C ALA A 235 48.96 18.59 16.79
N GLU A 236 48.49 19.74 17.28
CA GLU A 236 47.06 20.07 17.32
C GLU A 236 46.47 20.21 15.91
N LEU A 237 47.21 20.84 14.99
CA LEU A 237 46.78 20.99 13.60
C LEU A 237 46.68 19.62 12.90
N GLU A 238 47.62 18.70 13.16
CA GLU A 238 47.50 17.31 12.70
C GLU A 238 46.31 16.57 13.32
N CYS A 239 46.03 16.78 14.61
CA CYS A 239 44.86 16.23 15.28
C CYS A 239 43.57 16.70 14.62
N VAL A 240 43.44 18.00 14.38
CA VAL A 240 42.29 18.61 13.69
C VAL A 240 42.17 18.10 12.26
N ARG A 241 43.29 17.91 11.53
CA ARG A 241 43.25 17.32 10.18
C ARG A 241 42.76 15.87 10.19
N ARG A 242 43.19 15.05 11.15
CA ARG A 242 42.70 13.68 11.31
C ARG A 242 41.20 13.67 11.65
N ALA A 243 40.77 14.48 12.61
CA ALA A 243 39.36 14.62 12.97
C ALA A 243 38.50 15.10 11.78
N LYS A 244 39.03 16.04 10.97
CA LYS A 244 38.37 16.47 9.73
C LYS A 244 38.25 15.31 8.73
N GLN A 245 39.31 14.55 8.51
CA GLN A 245 39.29 13.42 7.58
C GLN A 245 38.35 12.31 8.05
N GLU A 246 38.30 12.03 9.34
CA GLU A 246 37.35 11.09 9.96
C GLU A 246 35.90 11.57 9.73
N ALA A 247 35.61 12.84 10.01
CA ALA A 247 34.28 13.43 9.77
C ALA A 247 33.88 13.42 8.28
N GLU A 248 34.82 13.67 7.36
CA GLU A 248 34.57 13.57 5.92
C GLU A 248 34.26 12.13 5.49
N SER A 249 34.95 11.14 6.07
CA SER A 249 34.67 9.72 5.80
C SER A 249 33.31 9.27 6.36
N GLU A 250 32.93 9.77 7.54
CA GLU A 250 31.62 9.51 8.13
C GLU A 250 30.49 10.14 7.30
N LEU A 251 30.70 11.36 6.79
CA LEU A 251 29.75 12.02 5.89
C LEU A 251 29.55 11.24 4.57
N GLN A 252 30.62 10.68 4.01
CA GLN A 252 30.53 9.82 2.82
C GLN A 252 29.69 8.57 3.11
N LEU A 253 29.96 7.89 4.22
CA LEU A 253 29.19 6.71 4.63
C LEU A 253 27.70 7.03 4.84
N LEU A 254 27.39 8.15 5.50
CA LEU A 254 26.00 8.59 5.69
C LEU A 254 25.30 8.94 4.37
N THR A 255 26.05 9.49 3.40
CA THR A 255 25.52 9.79 2.07
C THR A 255 25.20 8.51 1.29
N GLU A 256 26.07 7.49 1.38
CA GLU A 256 25.82 6.16 0.81
C GLU A 256 24.61 5.49 1.44
N GLN A 257 24.49 5.52 2.77
CA GLN A 257 23.33 4.99 3.49
C GLN A 257 22.02 5.70 3.11
N GLN A 258 22.07 7.02 2.91
CA GLN A 258 20.91 7.78 2.45
C GLN A 258 20.51 7.38 1.03
N ALA A 259 21.47 7.19 0.13
CA ALA A 259 21.21 6.74 -1.24
C ALA A 259 20.63 5.30 -1.28
N GLU A 260 21.12 4.39 -0.43
CA GLU A 260 20.56 3.05 -0.28
C GLU A 260 19.13 3.08 0.24
N LYS A 261 18.85 3.93 1.24
CA LYS A 261 17.51 4.14 1.76
C LYS A 261 16.56 4.68 0.67
N ASP A 262 16.98 5.70 -0.07
CA ASP A 262 16.16 6.29 -1.14
C ASP A 262 15.89 5.26 -2.27
N SER A 263 16.87 4.41 -2.59
CA SER A 263 16.71 3.30 -3.53
C SER A 263 15.70 2.27 -3.03
N ALA A 264 15.80 1.86 -1.76
CA ALA A 264 14.87 0.92 -1.15
C ALA A 264 13.44 1.49 -1.06
N GLU A 265 13.29 2.79 -0.77
CA GLU A 265 11.99 3.48 -0.79
C GLU A 265 11.38 3.49 -2.19
N ALA A 266 12.19 3.72 -3.23
CA ALA A 266 11.73 3.66 -4.62
C ALA A 266 11.26 2.25 -5.01
N GLU A 267 11.98 1.20 -4.62
CA GLU A 267 11.55 -0.20 -4.82
C GLU A 267 10.25 -0.52 -4.07
N CYS A 268 10.08 -0.03 -2.83
CA CYS A 268 8.84 -0.21 -2.08
C CYS A 268 7.65 0.45 -2.78
N LEU A 269 7.84 1.64 -3.36
CA LEU A 269 6.80 2.33 -4.12
C LEU A 269 6.41 1.56 -5.39
N GLN A 270 7.39 1.02 -6.13
CA GLN A 270 7.13 0.20 -7.30
C GLN A 270 6.36 -1.09 -6.94
N LEU A 271 6.71 -1.74 -5.83
CA LEU A 271 5.99 -2.91 -5.34
C LEU A 271 4.56 -2.56 -4.89
N ALA A 272 4.36 -1.40 -4.26
CA ALA A 272 3.03 -0.93 -3.88
C ALA A 272 2.15 -0.69 -5.12
N GLU A 273 2.68 -0.02 -6.14
CA GLU A 273 1.97 0.21 -7.41
C GLU A 273 1.61 -1.12 -8.09
N TYR A 274 2.53 -2.08 -8.11
CA TYR A 274 2.27 -3.42 -8.64
C TYR A 274 1.14 -4.14 -7.89
N LEU A 275 1.11 -4.05 -6.55
CA LEU A 275 0.04 -4.64 -5.74
C LEU A 275 -1.32 -3.99 -6.01
N ASP A 276 -1.37 -2.68 -6.21
CA ASP A 276 -2.60 -1.97 -6.57
C ASP A 276 -3.09 -2.36 -7.97
N GLN A 277 -2.19 -2.51 -8.94
CA GLN A 277 -2.53 -3.05 -10.26
C GLN A 277 -3.12 -4.47 -10.17
N MET A 278 -2.53 -5.32 -9.32
CA MET A 278 -3.02 -6.69 -9.10
C MET A 278 -4.40 -6.72 -8.43
N ARG A 279 -4.65 -5.84 -7.46
CA ARG A 279 -6.00 -5.65 -6.88
C ARG A 279 -7.00 -5.19 -7.92
N GLY A 280 -6.65 -4.21 -8.74
CA GLY A 280 -7.52 -3.75 -9.83
C GLY A 280 -7.86 -4.85 -10.84
N ARG A 281 -6.93 -5.77 -11.14
CA ARG A 281 -7.20 -6.95 -11.98
C ARG A 281 -8.14 -7.94 -11.28
N GLN A 282 -7.95 -8.16 -9.98
CA GLN A 282 -8.83 -9.03 -9.19
C GLN A 282 -10.26 -8.48 -9.16
N ASP A 283 -10.45 -7.18 -8.94
CA ASP A 283 -11.77 -6.55 -8.91
C ASP A 283 -12.48 -6.65 -10.26
N ARG A 284 -11.76 -6.43 -11.37
CA ARG A 284 -12.32 -6.64 -12.72
C ARG A 284 -12.75 -8.09 -12.95
N LYS A 285 -11.92 -9.05 -12.54
CA LYS A 285 -12.25 -10.49 -12.66
C LYS A 285 -13.44 -10.86 -11.79
N GLN A 286 -13.58 -10.26 -10.61
CA GLN A 286 -14.73 -10.45 -9.74
C GLN A 286 -16.02 -9.89 -10.38
N GLN A 287 -15.95 -8.69 -10.97
CA GLN A 287 -17.09 -8.11 -11.70
C GLN A 287 -17.49 -8.95 -12.92
N GLU A 288 -16.52 -9.41 -13.72
CA GLU A 288 -16.77 -10.33 -14.84
C GLU A 288 -17.45 -11.61 -14.35
N PHE A 289 -17.00 -12.17 -13.21
CA PHE A 289 -17.62 -13.37 -12.63
C PHE A 289 -19.06 -13.13 -12.16
N GLU A 290 -19.34 -11.98 -11.55
CA GLU A 290 -20.69 -11.59 -11.13
C GLU A 290 -21.62 -11.42 -12.34
N GLN A 291 -21.16 -10.81 -13.43
CA GLN A 291 -21.92 -10.70 -14.67
C GLN A 291 -22.23 -12.07 -15.28
N VAL A 292 -21.26 -13.00 -15.27
CA VAL A 292 -21.49 -14.37 -15.76
C VAL A 292 -22.51 -15.11 -14.90
N LEU A 293 -22.52 -14.89 -13.57
CA LEU A 293 -23.54 -15.47 -12.69
C LEU A 293 -24.93 -14.91 -12.98
N GLU A 294 -25.04 -13.61 -13.25
CA GLU A 294 -26.30 -12.96 -13.62
C GLU A 294 -26.84 -13.48 -14.95
N GLN A 295 -25.98 -13.56 -15.98
CA GLN A 295 -26.31 -14.15 -17.28
C GLN A 295 -26.74 -15.61 -17.14
N LYS A 296 -26.03 -16.39 -16.30
CA LYS A 296 -26.42 -17.78 -16.02
C LYS A 296 -27.81 -17.86 -15.40
N ALA A 297 -28.14 -16.97 -14.46
CA ALA A 297 -29.47 -16.92 -13.85
C ALA A 297 -30.55 -16.56 -14.88
N GLU A 298 -30.28 -15.62 -15.78
CA GLU A 298 -31.18 -15.26 -16.87
C GLU A 298 -31.42 -16.43 -17.83
N VAL A 299 -30.37 -17.15 -18.23
CA VAL A 299 -30.50 -18.34 -19.10
C VAL A 299 -31.31 -19.44 -18.41
N ILE A 300 -31.09 -19.67 -17.11
CA ILE A 300 -31.90 -20.64 -16.33
C ILE A 300 -33.37 -20.23 -16.32
N GLN A 301 -33.67 -18.94 -16.16
CA GLN A 301 -35.05 -18.45 -16.20
C GLN A 301 -35.68 -18.66 -17.59
N ARG A 302 -34.97 -18.29 -18.66
CA ARG A 302 -35.44 -18.51 -20.04
C ARG A 302 -35.70 -20.00 -20.33
N LEU A 303 -34.84 -20.89 -19.85
CA LEU A 303 -35.05 -22.34 -19.98
C LEU A 303 -36.32 -22.80 -19.25
N SER A 304 -36.56 -22.30 -18.04
CA SER A 304 -37.80 -22.58 -17.30
C SER A 304 -39.06 -22.09 -18.03
N ASP A 305 -38.98 -20.92 -18.65
CA ASP A 305 -40.09 -20.36 -19.43
C ASP A 305 -40.38 -21.21 -20.68
N VAL A 306 -39.33 -21.63 -21.39
CA VAL A 306 -39.43 -22.54 -22.55
C VAL A 306 -40.00 -23.91 -22.12
N ASP A 307 -39.56 -24.48 -21.00
CA ASP A 307 -40.13 -25.73 -20.48
C ASP A 307 -41.61 -25.62 -20.11
N THR A 308 -42.06 -24.43 -19.74
CA THR A 308 -43.47 -24.15 -19.47
C THR A 308 -44.26 -24.08 -20.78
N LEU A 309 -43.76 -23.33 -21.77
CA LEU A 309 -44.33 -23.28 -23.12
C LEU A 309 -44.43 -24.67 -23.78
N ILE A 310 -43.39 -25.49 -23.63
CA ILE A 310 -43.39 -26.87 -24.13
C ILE A 310 -44.51 -27.69 -23.48
N ARG A 311 -44.69 -27.56 -22.16
CA ARG A 311 -45.77 -28.27 -21.43
C ARG A 311 -47.16 -27.82 -21.88
N GLU A 312 -47.37 -26.51 -22.01
CA GLU A 312 -48.65 -25.95 -22.49
C GLU A 312 -48.95 -26.37 -23.93
N THR A 313 -47.95 -26.31 -24.82
CA THR A 313 -48.09 -26.72 -26.22
C THR A 313 -48.37 -28.21 -26.33
N LYS A 314 -47.68 -29.06 -25.56
CA LYS A 314 -47.96 -30.49 -25.50
C LYS A 314 -49.41 -30.77 -25.08
N ALA A 315 -49.88 -30.12 -24.03
CA ALA A 315 -51.26 -30.29 -23.55
C ALA A 315 -52.30 -29.85 -24.59
N LEU A 316 -52.02 -28.78 -25.35
CA LEU A 316 -52.86 -28.32 -26.47
C LEU A 316 -52.89 -29.32 -27.62
N VAL A 317 -51.73 -29.87 -28.00
CA VAL A 317 -51.60 -30.82 -29.12
C VAL A 317 -52.22 -32.17 -28.78
N GLU A 318 -51.97 -32.72 -27.58
CA GLU A 318 -52.57 -33.97 -27.10
C GLU A 318 -54.10 -33.89 -27.00
N GLY A 319 -54.68 -32.68 -26.94
CA GLY A 319 -56.12 -32.45 -26.92
C GLY A 319 -56.80 -32.39 -28.29
N GLN A 320 -56.07 -32.37 -29.40
CA GLN A 320 -56.63 -32.22 -30.74
C GLN A 320 -56.64 -33.56 -31.51
N PRO A 321 -57.79 -34.02 -32.04
CA PRO A 321 -57.83 -35.19 -32.90
C PRO A 321 -57.22 -34.85 -34.27
N ILE A 322 -56.00 -35.32 -34.52
CA ILE A 322 -55.27 -35.06 -35.77
C ILE A 322 -55.87 -35.89 -36.90
N SER A 323 -56.24 -35.23 -37.99
CA SER A 323 -56.78 -35.86 -39.20
C SER A 323 -55.67 -36.48 -40.07
N VAL A 324 -56.02 -37.49 -40.86
CA VAL A 324 -55.08 -38.17 -41.77
C VAL A 324 -54.52 -37.20 -42.84
N GLU A 325 -55.29 -36.19 -43.24
CA GLU A 325 -54.84 -35.09 -44.10
C GLU A 325 -53.73 -34.25 -43.45
N GLU A 326 -53.80 -33.99 -42.14
CA GLU A 326 -52.77 -33.23 -41.41
C GLU A 326 -51.46 -34.00 -41.31
N ILE A 327 -51.51 -35.32 -41.12
CA ILE A 327 -50.30 -36.18 -41.14
C ILE A 327 -49.61 -36.13 -42.51
N ARG A 328 -50.37 -36.11 -43.60
CA ARG A 328 -49.81 -35.93 -44.95
C ARG A 328 -49.21 -34.53 -45.14
N SER A 329 -49.91 -33.49 -44.66
CA SER A 329 -49.40 -32.12 -44.72
C SER A 329 -48.09 -31.97 -43.95
N MET A 330 -48.00 -32.54 -42.75
CA MET A 330 -46.79 -32.53 -41.93
C MET A 330 -45.61 -33.26 -42.59
N ARG A 331 -45.86 -34.40 -43.26
CA ARG A 331 -44.81 -35.11 -44.00
C ARG A 331 -44.30 -34.32 -45.21
N ASN A 332 -45.18 -33.61 -45.91
CA ASN A 332 -44.77 -32.73 -47.00
C ASN A 332 -43.95 -31.54 -46.46
N GLN A 333 -44.36 -30.95 -45.34
CA GLN A 333 -43.58 -29.88 -44.69
C GLN A 333 -42.20 -30.35 -44.23
N ILE A 334 -42.06 -31.60 -43.75
CA ILE A 334 -40.74 -32.17 -43.44
C ILE A 334 -39.88 -32.28 -44.71
N ALA A 335 -40.45 -32.74 -45.83
CA ALA A 335 -39.71 -32.87 -47.08
C ALA A 335 -39.29 -31.49 -47.65
N ASP A 336 -40.16 -30.47 -47.52
CA ASP A 336 -39.84 -29.10 -47.93
C ASP A 336 -38.71 -28.52 -47.07
N ILE A 337 -38.73 -28.77 -45.76
CA ILE A 337 -37.67 -28.38 -44.82
C ILE A 337 -36.34 -29.06 -45.17
N GLU A 338 -36.34 -30.36 -45.45
CA GLU A 338 -35.13 -31.09 -45.84
C GLU A 338 -34.54 -30.54 -47.16
N ALA A 339 -35.40 -30.13 -48.10
CA ALA A 339 -34.95 -29.48 -49.34
C ALA A 339 -34.36 -28.08 -49.11
N GLU A 340 -34.89 -27.32 -48.15
CA GLU A 340 -34.32 -26.02 -47.73
C GLU A 340 -32.96 -26.18 -47.02
N GLU A 341 -32.80 -27.20 -46.17
CA GLU A 341 -31.50 -27.53 -45.55
C GLU A 341 -30.43 -27.85 -46.60
N ASP A 342 -30.78 -28.67 -47.60
CA ASP A 342 -29.88 -29.02 -48.70
C ASP A 342 -29.53 -27.79 -49.55
N ALA A 343 -30.47 -26.88 -49.80
CA ALA A 343 -30.23 -25.64 -50.54
C ALA A 343 -29.28 -24.69 -49.78
N LEU A 344 -29.46 -24.53 -48.47
CA LEU A 344 -28.58 -23.74 -47.60
C LEU A 344 -27.17 -24.34 -47.53
N ALA A 345 -27.06 -25.66 -47.38
CA ALA A 345 -25.77 -26.35 -47.38
C ALA A 345 -25.00 -26.16 -48.69
N ASN A 346 -25.71 -26.18 -49.83
CA ASN A 346 -25.10 -25.95 -51.15
C ASN A 346 -24.66 -24.48 -51.33
N SER A 347 -25.45 -23.52 -50.84
CA SER A 347 -25.06 -22.09 -50.85
C SER A 347 -23.81 -21.85 -50.01
N LEU A 348 -23.72 -22.44 -48.81
CA LEU A 348 -22.55 -22.31 -47.95
C LEU A 348 -21.30 -22.87 -48.64
N ARG A 349 -21.37 -24.09 -49.20
CA ARG A 349 -20.26 -24.68 -49.94
C ARG A 349 -19.77 -23.80 -51.10
N SER A 350 -20.70 -23.17 -51.83
CA SER A 350 -20.33 -22.23 -52.90
C SER A 350 -19.52 -21.05 -52.35
N THR A 351 -19.99 -20.42 -51.27
CA THR A 351 -19.28 -19.30 -50.65
C THR A 351 -17.92 -19.70 -50.08
N GLU A 352 -17.79 -20.90 -49.51
CA GLU A 352 -16.51 -21.44 -49.04
C GLU A 352 -15.51 -21.62 -50.18
N THR A 353 -15.96 -22.12 -51.34
CA THR A 353 -15.08 -22.23 -52.52
C THR A 353 -14.61 -20.85 -53.03
N GLU A 354 -15.48 -19.84 -53.00
CA GLU A 354 -15.09 -18.46 -53.35
C GLU A 354 -14.05 -17.90 -52.37
N LEU A 355 -14.19 -18.17 -51.06
CA LEU A 355 -13.19 -17.79 -50.06
C LEU A 355 -11.83 -18.47 -50.30
N GLU A 356 -11.83 -19.77 -50.61
CA GLU A 356 -10.59 -20.50 -50.90
C GLU A 356 -9.86 -19.91 -52.13
N THR A 357 -10.61 -19.58 -53.19
CA THR A 357 -10.02 -18.96 -54.39
C THR A 357 -9.46 -17.57 -54.10
N THR A 358 -10.18 -16.73 -53.34
CA THR A 358 -9.69 -15.40 -52.96
C THR A 358 -8.50 -15.46 -52.00
N GLN A 359 -8.48 -16.41 -51.06
CA GLN A 359 -7.33 -16.66 -50.20
C GLN A 359 -6.09 -17.09 -51.01
N ALA A 360 -6.27 -17.90 -52.05
CA ALA A 360 -5.20 -18.24 -52.96
C ALA A 360 -4.67 -17.01 -53.71
N SER A 361 -5.54 -16.11 -54.17
CA SER A 361 -5.15 -14.84 -54.79
C SER A 361 -4.38 -13.92 -53.85
N VAL A 362 -4.77 -13.81 -52.57
CA VAL A 362 -4.02 -13.05 -51.55
C VAL A 362 -2.59 -13.58 -51.43
N ARG A 363 -2.42 -14.91 -51.31
CA ARG A 363 -1.08 -15.51 -51.17
C ARG A 363 -0.18 -15.25 -52.39
N VAL A 364 -0.76 -15.21 -53.59
CA VAL A 364 -0.02 -14.87 -54.81
C VAL A 364 0.42 -13.39 -54.78
N ALA A 365 -0.49 -12.48 -54.45
CA ALA A 365 -0.17 -11.05 -54.34
C ALA A 365 0.88 -10.75 -53.25
N GLU A 366 0.81 -11.41 -52.09
CA GLU A 366 1.82 -11.31 -51.03
C GLU A 366 3.20 -11.79 -51.51
N ALA A 367 3.24 -12.89 -52.26
CA ALA A 367 4.48 -13.43 -52.81
C ALA A 367 5.10 -12.49 -53.85
N GLU A 368 4.28 -11.90 -54.73
CA GLU A 368 4.72 -10.93 -55.75
C GLU A 368 5.24 -9.64 -55.10
N LEU A 369 4.52 -9.07 -54.14
CA LEU A 369 4.95 -7.87 -53.40
C LEU A 369 6.26 -8.11 -52.64
N SER A 370 6.38 -9.27 -51.98
CA SER A 370 7.60 -9.66 -51.29
C SER A 370 8.80 -9.76 -52.25
N ALA A 371 8.59 -10.35 -53.43
CA ALA A 371 9.62 -10.43 -54.47
C ALA A 371 10.07 -9.04 -54.95
N SER A 372 9.14 -8.12 -55.21
CA SER A 372 9.45 -6.74 -55.58
C SER A 372 10.20 -6.00 -54.48
N CYS A 373 9.82 -6.17 -53.21
CA CYS A 373 10.53 -5.58 -52.07
C CYS A 373 11.98 -6.10 -51.97
N VAL A 374 12.19 -7.40 -52.17
CA VAL A 374 13.52 -8.00 -52.18
C VAL A 374 14.36 -7.44 -53.33
N GLU A 375 13.79 -7.24 -54.51
CA GLU A 375 14.47 -6.63 -55.66
C GLU A 375 14.90 -5.18 -55.37
N VAL A 376 14.05 -4.37 -54.74
CA VAL A 376 14.39 -3.01 -54.29
C VAL A 376 15.55 -3.03 -53.30
N VAL A 377 15.49 -3.90 -52.28
CA VAL A 377 16.54 -4.03 -51.27
C VAL A 377 17.86 -4.48 -51.91
N GLN A 378 17.81 -5.41 -52.87
CA GLN A 378 19.00 -5.89 -53.57
C GLN A 378 19.62 -4.78 -54.45
N MET A 379 18.81 -3.99 -55.15
CA MET A 379 19.30 -2.83 -55.90
C MET A 379 19.96 -1.78 -55.00
N LEU A 380 19.35 -1.48 -53.84
CA LEU A 380 19.91 -0.53 -52.87
C LEU A 380 21.20 -1.04 -52.23
N THR A 381 21.29 -2.34 -51.96
CA THR A 381 22.48 -2.97 -51.37
C THR A 381 23.64 -2.99 -52.37
N ASN A 382 23.36 -3.33 -53.64
CA ASN A 382 24.37 -3.31 -54.71
C ASN A 382 24.84 -1.89 -55.05
N ALA A 383 23.97 -0.88 -54.90
CA ALA A 383 24.33 0.52 -55.05
C ALA A 383 25.32 1.03 -53.98
N GLY A 384 25.43 0.35 -52.83
CA GLY A 384 26.42 0.67 -51.80
C GLY A 384 27.87 0.32 -52.18
N GLN A 385 28.07 -0.50 -53.23
CA GLN A 385 29.40 -0.92 -53.70
C GLN A 385 29.91 -0.14 -54.92
N PHE A 386 29.08 0.68 -55.57
CA PHE A 386 29.43 1.54 -56.71
C PHE A 386 28.96 2.98 -56.48
N SER A 387 29.44 3.95 -57.25
CA SER A 387 29.01 5.34 -57.08
C SER A 387 27.50 5.46 -57.32
N VAL A 388 26.78 6.13 -56.41
CA VAL A 388 25.32 6.36 -56.39
C VAL A 388 24.76 6.96 -57.70
N ARG A 389 25.63 7.37 -58.64
CA ARG A 389 25.24 7.88 -59.98
C ARG A 389 24.86 6.80 -61.00
N ASP A 390 25.15 5.52 -60.76
CA ASP A 390 24.88 4.43 -61.72
C ASP A 390 23.63 3.60 -61.40
N VAL A 391 22.91 3.94 -60.32
CA VAL A 391 21.59 3.35 -60.07
C VAL A 391 20.65 3.88 -61.13
N ASP A 392 20.20 2.99 -61.99
CA ASP A 392 19.26 3.24 -63.09
C ASP A 392 17.93 3.72 -62.50
N ARG A 393 17.84 5.04 -62.22
CA ARG A 393 16.73 5.67 -61.48
C ARG A 393 15.39 5.37 -62.12
N GLU A 394 15.36 5.15 -63.42
CA GLU A 394 14.18 4.78 -64.18
C GLU A 394 13.69 3.36 -63.81
N LYS A 395 14.61 2.40 -63.63
CA LYS A 395 14.27 1.05 -63.14
C LYS A 395 13.80 1.07 -61.69
N LEU A 396 14.46 1.83 -60.82
CA LEU A 396 14.06 1.96 -59.42
C LEU A 396 12.68 2.63 -59.28
N ALA A 397 12.42 3.68 -60.06
CA ALA A 397 11.12 4.34 -60.10
C ALA A 397 10.03 3.41 -60.64
N LYS A 398 10.34 2.59 -61.65
CA LYS A 398 9.42 1.58 -62.17
C LYS A 398 9.10 0.51 -61.12
N ILE A 399 10.11 -0.06 -60.47
CA ILE A 399 9.91 -1.11 -59.45
C ILE A 399 9.18 -0.55 -58.21
N SER A 400 9.45 0.70 -57.82
CA SER A 400 8.68 1.37 -56.76
C SER A 400 7.23 1.53 -57.15
N LYS A 401 6.95 1.94 -58.39
CA LYS A 401 5.59 2.11 -58.91
C LYS A 401 4.85 0.76 -59.00
N ASP A 402 5.53 -0.29 -59.48
CA ASP A 402 4.98 -1.63 -59.54
C ASP A 402 4.70 -2.18 -58.11
N ALA A 403 5.56 -1.86 -57.13
CA ALA A 403 5.33 -2.22 -55.72
C ALA A 403 4.16 -1.46 -55.08
N ASP A 404 4.00 -0.17 -55.39
CA ASP A 404 2.87 0.64 -54.93
C ASP A 404 1.54 0.13 -55.54
N GLU A 405 1.53 -0.19 -56.84
CA GLU A 405 0.37 -0.79 -57.52
C GLU A 405 0.02 -2.17 -56.95
N MET A 406 1.03 -3.00 -56.62
CA MET A 406 0.81 -4.29 -55.96
C MET A 406 0.33 -4.16 -54.52
N ALA A 407 0.78 -3.15 -53.79
CA ALA A 407 0.29 -2.87 -52.44
C ALA A 407 -1.18 -2.41 -52.46
N GLU A 408 -1.57 -1.61 -53.45
CA GLU A 408 -2.96 -1.20 -53.67
C GLU A 408 -3.84 -2.41 -54.02
N LEU A 409 -3.41 -3.25 -54.97
CA LEU A 409 -4.09 -4.51 -55.30
C LEU A 409 -4.20 -5.45 -54.10
N LEU A 410 -3.14 -5.60 -53.31
CA LEU A 410 -3.16 -6.41 -52.09
C LEU A 410 -4.20 -5.86 -51.10
N SER A 411 -4.24 -4.54 -50.90
CA SER A 411 -5.24 -3.89 -50.05
C SER A 411 -6.67 -4.15 -50.53
N GLU A 412 -6.92 -4.09 -51.84
CA GLU A 412 -8.23 -4.38 -52.42
C GLU A 412 -8.63 -5.85 -52.24
N VAL A 413 -7.72 -6.79 -52.53
CA VAL A 413 -7.98 -8.22 -52.41
C VAL A 413 -8.15 -8.62 -50.94
N THR A 414 -7.38 -8.06 -50.01
CA THR A 414 -7.56 -8.26 -48.57
C THR A 414 -8.92 -7.73 -48.10
N ALA A 415 -9.35 -6.55 -48.58
CA ALA A 415 -10.67 -6.02 -48.25
C ALA A 415 -11.81 -6.93 -48.75
N VAL A 416 -11.67 -7.51 -49.95
CA VAL A 416 -12.62 -8.49 -50.49
C VAL A 416 -12.60 -9.79 -49.67
N TYR A 417 -11.42 -10.28 -49.28
CA TYR A 417 -11.26 -11.45 -48.41
C TYR A 417 -11.95 -11.24 -47.06
N ASP A 418 -11.74 -10.10 -46.40
CA ASP A 418 -12.36 -9.78 -45.12
C ASP A 418 -13.88 -9.66 -45.24
N ALA A 419 -14.38 -9.07 -46.33
CA ALA A 419 -15.81 -8.99 -46.61
C ALA A 419 -16.45 -10.38 -46.84
N LEU A 420 -15.76 -11.28 -47.55
CA LEU A 420 -16.22 -12.66 -47.77
C LEU A 420 -16.15 -13.49 -46.48
N ALA A 421 -15.07 -13.39 -45.72
CA ALA A 421 -14.92 -14.06 -44.43
C ALA A 421 -16.02 -13.63 -43.45
N LYS A 422 -16.35 -12.33 -43.42
CA LYS A 422 -17.46 -11.80 -42.64
C LYS A 422 -18.81 -12.35 -43.12
N LYS A 423 -19.07 -12.35 -44.44
CA LYS A 423 -20.30 -12.93 -45.00
C LYS A 423 -20.45 -14.41 -44.69
N ILE A 424 -19.36 -15.19 -44.70
CA ILE A 424 -19.39 -16.61 -44.35
C ILE A 424 -19.66 -16.80 -42.86
N ALA A 425 -19.07 -15.97 -42.00
CA ALA A 425 -19.37 -16.01 -40.57
C ALA A 425 -20.85 -15.69 -40.28
N GLU A 426 -21.39 -14.64 -40.91
CA GLU A 426 -22.81 -14.28 -40.82
C GLU A 426 -23.71 -15.38 -41.40
N ALA A 427 -23.35 -15.97 -42.53
CA ALA A 427 -24.08 -17.07 -43.15
C ALA A 427 -24.06 -18.34 -42.30
N ARG A 428 -22.95 -18.66 -41.62
CA ARG A 428 -22.86 -19.79 -40.69
C ARG A 428 -23.72 -19.58 -39.45
N ILE A 429 -23.70 -18.39 -38.87
CA ILE A 429 -24.57 -18.06 -37.73
C ILE A 429 -26.04 -18.17 -38.15
N ALA A 430 -26.41 -17.57 -39.29
CA ALA A 430 -27.77 -17.68 -39.82
C ALA A 430 -28.16 -19.12 -40.16
N GLN A 431 -27.24 -19.92 -40.71
CA GLN A 431 -27.47 -21.33 -40.98
C GLN A 431 -27.63 -22.14 -39.69
N GLU A 432 -26.83 -21.90 -38.66
CA GLU A 432 -26.95 -22.57 -37.37
C GLU A 432 -28.29 -22.24 -36.69
N GLU A 433 -28.72 -20.97 -36.75
CA GLU A 433 -30.04 -20.54 -36.28
C GLU A 433 -31.17 -21.21 -37.06
N GLN A 434 -31.09 -21.23 -38.39
CA GLN A 434 -32.09 -21.87 -39.24
C GLN A 434 -32.12 -23.39 -39.04
N LEU A 435 -30.98 -24.07 -38.99
CA LEU A 435 -30.91 -25.51 -38.72
C LEU A 435 -31.46 -25.84 -37.33
N PHE A 436 -31.20 -24.99 -36.34
CA PHE A 436 -31.78 -25.16 -35.01
C PHE A 436 -33.32 -25.05 -35.04
N GLU A 437 -33.87 -24.05 -35.73
CA GLU A 437 -35.33 -23.91 -35.91
C GLU A 437 -35.94 -25.08 -36.69
N LEU A 438 -35.27 -25.53 -37.75
CA LEU A 438 -35.71 -26.64 -38.58
C LEU A 438 -35.66 -27.98 -37.83
N ASP A 439 -34.61 -28.25 -37.06
CA ASP A 439 -34.51 -29.48 -36.24
C ASP A 439 -35.53 -29.48 -35.10
N GLN A 440 -35.79 -28.30 -34.49
CA GLN A 440 -36.85 -28.15 -33.51
C GLN A 440 -38.22 -28.45 -34.14
N ARG A 441 -38.50 -27.92 -35.32
CA ARG A 441 -39.75 -28.16 -36.06
C ARG A 441 -39.87 -29.61 -36.51
N LYS A 442 -38.81 -30.21 -37.03
CA LYS A 442 -38.74 -31.64 -37.41
C LYS A 442 -39.04 -32.54 -36.22
N THR A 443 -38.43 -32.27 -35.07
CA THR A 443 -38.67 -33.01 -33.83
C THR A 443 -40.13 -32.88 -33.35
N GLN A 444 -40.72 -31.69 -33.47
CA GLN A 444 -42.14 -31.48 -33.13
C GLN A 444 -43.06 -32.29 -34.06
N LEU A 445 -42.81 -32.26 -35.37
CA LEU A 445 -43.60 -32.98 -36.37
C LEU A 445 -43.44 -34.51 -36.22
N GLN A 446 -42.23 -35.01 -35.99
CA GLN A 446 -41.99 -36.44 -35.74
C GLN A 446 -42.75 -36.95 -34.52
N ARG A 447 -42.70 -36.21 -33.41
CA ARG A 447 -43.48 -36.53 -32.21
C ARG A 447 -44.98 -36.57 -32.52
N SER A 448 -45.49 -35.58 -33.24
CA SER A 448 -46.90 -35.54 -33.65
C SER A 448 -47.32 -36.75 -34.49
N VAL A 449 -46.48 -37.17 -35.44
CA VAL A 449 -46.72 -38.37 -36.26
C VAL A 449 -46.68 -39.65 -35.43
N ASP A 450 -45.75 -39.78 -34.47
CA ASP A 450 -45.63 -40.97 -33.63
C ASP A 450 -46.78 -41.11 -32.64
N TYR A 451 -47.25 -40.00 -32.05
CA TYR A 451 -48.46 -40.00 -31.22
C TYR A 451 -49.69 -40.42 -32.03
N SER A 452 -49.83 -39.90 -33.25
CA SER A 452 -50.95 -40.29 -34.12
C SER A 452 -50.93 -41.78 -34.50
N LYS A 453 -49.75 -42.37 -34.73
CA LYS A 453 -49.63 -43.82 -34.96
C LYS A 453 -50.05 -44.63 -33.74
N GLN A 454 -49.62 -44.24 -32.54
CA GLN A 454 -50.01 -44.90 -31.30
C GLN A 454 -51.52 -44.87 -31.08
N ASP A 455 -52.18 -43.75 -31.40
CA ASP A 455 -53.63 -43.63 -31.32
C ASP A 455 -54.34 -44.52 -32.34
N THR A 456 -53.83 -44.61 -33.58
CA THR A 456 -54.40 -45.52 -34.57
C THR A 456 -54.23 -46.99 -34.20
N ASP A 457 -53.09 -47.37 -33.62
CA ASP A 457 -52.83 -48.75 -33.18
C ASP A 457 -53.74 -49.10 -31.99
N ALA A 458 -53.92 -48.18 -31.03
CA ALA A 458 -54.81 -48.35 -29.88
C ALA A 458 -56.29 -48.45 -30.26
N LEU A 459 -56.70 -47.83 -31.38
CA LEU A 459 -58.05 -47.96 -31.93
C LEU A 459 -58.25 -49.28 -32.70
N GLN A 460 -57.20 -49.86 -33.29
CA GLN A 460 -57.27 -51.15 -34.00
C GLN A 460 -57.21 -52.36 -33.05
N GLU A 461 -56.69 -52.19 -31.83
CA GLU A 461 -56.62 -53.24 -30.81
C GLU A 461 -57.94 -53.44 -30.04
N LYS A 462 -58.93 -52.55 -30.23
CA LYS A 462 -60.30 -52.65 -29.71
C LYS A 462 -61.28 -53.17 -30.76
#